data_AF-A0A382BTU8-F1
#
_entry.id   AF-A0A382BTU8-F1
#
_cell.length_a   1.000
_cell.length_b   1.000
_cell.length_c   1.000
_cell.angle_alpha   90.00
_cell.angle_beta   90.00
_cell.angle_gamma   90.00
#
_symmetry.space_group_name_H-M   'P 1'
#
loop_
_entity.id
_entity.type
_entity.pdbx_description
1 polymer ?
#
loop_
_entity_poly.entity_id
_entity_poly.type
_entity_poly.pdbx_seq_one_letter_code
_entity_poly.pdbx_strand_id
1 'polypeptide(L)'
;MADLQQEKGLVLDFLNNIDKAENKLLAETISKYTSDDFHMRCTHPFNELKGADNVANDLWIPIKNSFKPIQRRMDIFYAGTNLIDNHSSKWVVNMGHLLGIFNNPFLGIVPTRKAVMLWYCEFYRVENNKITEGAFFLDILKFMQQLQLPIIPESTGMVGFNPGPMTHDGLYFNKQPEEEGQKTLDLMMRMANRLVGGGMKTTVPDLEKDWHKDMIWWG
;
A
#
# COMPACT_ATOMS: atom_id res chain seq x y z
N MET A 1 5.33 -19.24 7.37
CA MET A 1 5.63 -17.82 7.56
C MET A 1 6.40 -17.70 8.85
N ALA A 2 7.59 -17.09 8.75
CA ALA A 2 8.37 -16.71 9.91
C ALA A 2 7.50 -15.94 10.92
N ASP A 3 7.82 -16.09 12.20
CA ASP A 3 7.17 -15.30 13.23
C ASP A 3 7.59 -13.84 13.10
N LEU A 4 6.73 -13.03 12.47
CA LEU A 4 6.98 -11.63 12.14
C LEU A 4 6.11 -10.67 12.98
N GLN A 5 5.71 -11.10 14.18
CA GLN A 5 4.86 -10.30 15.06
C GLN A 5 5.55 -9.01 15.52
N GLN A 6 6.88 -9.05 15.74
CA GLN A 6 7.65 -7.87 16.11
C GLN A 6 7.65 -6.83 14.99
N GLU A 7 7.92 -7.25 13.75
CA GLU A 7 7.95 -6.37 12.58
C GLU A 7 6.57 -5.77 12.30
N LYS A 8 5.51 -6.60 12.38
CA LYS A 8 4.12 -6.12 12.27
C LYS A 8 3.79 -5.09 13.35
N GLY A 9 4.16 -5.36 14.60
CA GLY A 9 3.92 -4.44 15.72
C GLY A 9 4.63 -3.10 15.51
N LEU A 10 5.92 -3.13 15.14
CA LEU A 10 6.71 -1.94 14.88
C LEU A 10 6.07 -1.05 13.80
N VAL A 11 5.68 -1.65 12.67
CA VAL A 11 5.09 -0.92 11.55
C VAL A 11 3.68 -0.44 11.88
N LEU A 12 2.87 -1.25 12.57
CA LEU A 12 1.54 -0.82 12.99
C LEU A 12 1.60 0.37 13.95
N ASP A 13 2.54 0.36 14.89
CA ASP A 13 2.79 1.50 15.78
C ASP A 13 3.28 2.72 15.01
N PHE A 14 4.20 2.55 14.08
CA PHE A 14 4.65 3.62 13.19
C PHE A 14 3.48 4.30 12.46
N LEU A 15 2.62 3.52 11.80
CA LEU A 15 1.44 4.02 11.08
C LEU A 15 0.48 4.76 12.02
N ASN A 16 0.13 4.13 13.14
CA ASN A 16 -0.78 4.72 14.13
C ASN A 16 -0.26 6.04 14.70
N ASN A 17 1.05 6.16 14.92
CA ASN A 17 1.65 7.38 15.46
C ASN A 17 1.76 8.47 14.39
N ILE A 18 2.11 8.16 13.14
CA ILE A 18 2.07 9.13 12.02
C ILE A 18 0.65 9.67 11.82
N ASP A 19 -0.35 8.80 11.79
CA ASP A 19 -1.74 9.18 11.54
C ASP A 19 -2.23 10.16 12.63
N LYS A 20 -1.84 9.95 13.89
CA LYS A 20 -2.21 10.79 15.05
C LYS A 20 -1.33 12.03 15.24
N ALA A 21 -0.07 12.02 14.79
CA ALA A 21 0.88 13.09 15.05
C ALA A 21 0.43 14.43 14.45
N GLU A 22 0.66 15.52 15.18
CA GLU A 22 0.58 16.86 14.60
C GLU A 22 1.72 17.07 13.60
N ASN A 23 1.49 17.90 12.57
CA ASN A 23 2.49 18.11 11.51
C ASN A 23 3.87 18.51 12.02
N LYS A 24 3.93 19.35 13.07
CA LYS A 24 5.20 19.80 13.68
C LYS A 24 6.01 18.69 14.35
N LEU A 25 5.37 17.55 14.67
CA LEU A 25 5.99 16.39 15.32
C LEU A 25 6.19 15.22 14.37
N LEU A 26 5.82 15.35 13.09
CA LEU A 26 5.88 14.21 12.14
C LEU A 26 7.30 13.70 11.91
N ALA A 27 8.28 14.59 11.70
CA ALA A 27 9.66 14.18 11.49
C ALA A 27 10.24 13.43 12.70
N GLU A 28 10.01 13.94 13.91
CA GLU A 28 10.40 13.28 15.17
C GLU A 28 9.68 11.93 15.35
N THR A 29 8.38 11.90 15.03
CA THR A 29 7.59 10.67 15.11
C THR A 29 8.15 9.61 14.16
N ILE A 30 8.47 9.98 12.92
CA ILE A 30 9.04 9.04 11.92
C ILE A 30 10.42 8.55 12.38
N SER A 31 11.31 9.45 12.78
CA SER A 31 12.69 9.10 13.18
C SER A 31 12.76 8.13 14.36
N LYS A 32 11.75 8.16 15.26
CA LYS A 32 11.62 7.19 16.36
C LYS A 32 11.56 5.74 15.87
N TYR A 33 10.93 5.47 14.72
CA TYR A 33 10.73 4.12 14.19
C TYR A 33 11.71 3.73 13.08
N THR A 34 12.33 4.72 12.42
CA THR A 34 13.22 4.49 11.28
C THR A 34 14.69 4.44 11.68
N SER A 35 15.54 3.90 10.81
CA SER A 35 17.01 4.02 10.92
C SER A 35 17.49 5.40 10.44
N ASP A 36 18.77 5.70 10.71
CA ASP A 36 19.40 6.96 10.30
C ASP A 36 19.55 7.07 8.76
N ASP A 37 19.67 5.93 8.08
CA ASP A 37 19.78 5.79 6.62
C ASP A 37 18.44 5.47 5.94
N PHE A 38 17.32 5.67 6.65
CA PHE A 38 15.99 5.39 6.13
C PHE A 38 15.71 6.13 4.83
N HIS A 39 15.13 5.41 3.88
CA HIS A 39 14.70 5.99 2.61
C HIS A 39 13.36 5.41 2.16
N MET A 40 12.58 6.25 1.49
CA MET A 40 11.23 5.95 1.05
C MET A 40 11.09 6.19 -0.45
N ARG A 41 10.77 5.13 -1.18
CA ARG A 41 10.53 5.17 -2.63
C ARG A 41 9.05 5.42 -2.89
N CYS A 42 8.73 6.60 -3.39
CA CYS A 42 7.36 6.96 -3.72
C CYS A 42 7.18 7.03 -5.24
N THR A 43 5.94 6.88 -5.69
CA THR A 43 5.60 7.19 -7.08
C THR A 43 5.72 8.69 -7.37
N HIS A 44 5.91 9.05 -8.63
CA HIS A 44 5.80 10.44 -9.07
C HIS A 44 4.47 11.05 -8.57
N PRO A 45 4.45 12.29 -8.05
CA PRO A 45 5.52 13.30 -8.08
C PRO A 45 6.46 13.31 -6.88
N PHE A 46 6.29 12.42 -5.90
CA PHE A 46 7.09 12.41 -4.67
C PHE A 46 8.49 11.81 -4.90
N ASN A 47 8.60 10.79 -5.76
CA ASN A 47 9.85 10.10 -6.09
C ASN A 47 10.58 9.57 -4.83
N GLU A 48 11.92 9.61 -4.79
CA GLU A 48 12.70 9.11 -3.65
C GLU A 48 12.90 10.18 -2.57
N LEU A 49 12.56 9.84 -1.33
CA LEU A 49 12.72 10.69 -0.15
C LEU A 49 13.69 10.02 0.83
N LYS A 50 14.72 10.74 1.27
CA LYS A 50 15.74 10.22 2.20
C LYS A 50 15.58 10.88 3.56
N GLY A 51 15.57 10.08 4.62
CA GLY A 51 15.43 10.52 6.00
C GLY A 51 14.00 10.87 6.40
N ALA A 52 13.80 10.92 7.72
CA ALA A 52 12.51 11.20 8.34
C ALA A 52 11.96 12.60 7.98
N ASP A 53 12.84 13.60 7.88
CA ASP A 53 12.45 14.98 7.56
C ASP A 53 11.81 15.12 6.19
N ASN A 54 12.42 14.54 5.14
CA ASN A 54 11.87 14.62 3.79
C ASN A 54 10.55 13.85 3.68
N VAL A 55 10.46 12.68 4.32
CA VAL A 55 9.20 11.91 4.37
C VAL A 55 8.10 12.66 5.12
N ALA A 56 8.43 13.39 6.18
CA ALA A 56 7.47 14.25 6.85
C ALA A 56 7.04 15.42 5.95
N ASN A 57 8.00 16.20 5.48
CA ASN A 57 7.76 17.50 4.84
C ASN A 57 7.22 17.39 3.42
N ASP A 58 7.69 16.42 2.64
CA ASP A 58 7.40 16.34 1.21
C ASP A 58 6.26 15.36 0.91
N LEU A 59 5.97 14.42 1.81
CA LEU A 59 4.90 13.43 1.64
C LEU A 59 3.74 13.65 2.63
N TRP A 60 3.96 13.44 3.93
CA TRP A 60 2.86 13.38 4.88
C TRP A 60 2.23 14.73 5.21
N ILE A 61 3.02 15.78 5.39
CA ILE A 61 2.50 17.13 5.68
C ILE A 61 1.59 17.64 4.56
N PRO A 62 1.98 17.57 3.25
CA PRO A 62 1.11 17.96 2.15
C PRO A 62 -0.22 17.19 2.13
N ILE A 63 -0.18 15.87 2.35
CA ILE A 63 -1.38 15.02 2.42
C ILE A 63 -2.27 15.44 3.60
N LYS A 64 -1.74 15.50 4.83
CA LYS A 64 -2.52 15.84 6.03
C LYS A 64 -3.07 17.28 6.02
N ASN A 65 -2.39 18.20 5.35
CA ASN A 65 -2.89 19.57 5.16
C ASN A 65 -4.03 19.63 4.14
N SER A 66 -3.93 18.84 3.07
CA SER A 66 -4.92 18.84 1.99
C SER A 66 -6.22 18.15 2.37
N PHE A 67 -6.11 17.05 3.12
CA PHE A 67 -7.22 16.19 3.49
C PHE A 67 -7.42 16.22 5.01
N LYS A 68 -8.45 16.93 5.51
CA LYS A 68 -8.67 17.08 6.96
C LYS A 68 -10.15 17.06 7.34
N PRO A 69 -10.60 16.22 8.29
CA PRO A 69 -9.82 15.13 8.91
C PRO A 69 -9.44 14.08 7.86
N ILE A 70 -8.38 13.31 8.14
CA ILE A 70 -7.92 12.17 7.34
C ILE A 70 -7.89 10.92 8.21
N GLN A 71 -8.29 9.79 7.65
CA GLN A 71 -8.39 8.51 8.32
C GLN A 71 -7.84 7.41 7.41
N ARG A 72 -6.90 6.64 7.92
CA ARG A 72 -6.45 5.42 7.27
C ARG A 72 -7.46 4.31 7.45
N ARG A 73 -7.81 3.65 6.34
CA ARG A 73 -8.73 2.51 6.24
C ARG A 73 -7.97 1.40 5.54
N MET A 74 -7.30 0.55 6.32
CA MET A 74 -6.58 -0.60 5.78
C MET A 74 -7.59 -1.68 5.36
N ASP A 75 -7.40 -2.24 4.17
CA ASP A 75 -8.11 -3.42 3.68
C ASP A 75 -7.21 -4.66 3.76
N ILE A 76 -5.90 -4.48 3.61
CA ILE A 76 -4.89 -5.54 3.70
C ILE A 76 -3.77 -5.12 4.65
N PHE A 77 -3.35 -6.06 5.50
CA PHE A 77 -2.16 -5.92 6.34
C PHE A 77 -1.53 -7.29 6.58
N TYR A 78 -0.27 -7.48 6.20
CA TYR A 78 0.47 -8.70 6.49
C TYR A 78 1.98 -8.44 6.44
N ALA A 79 2.77 -9.46 6.77
CA ALA A 79 4.22 -9.43 6.68
C ALA A 79 4.73 -10.72 6.05
N GLY A 80 5.90 -10.64 5.42
CA GLY A 80 6.55 -11.78 4.78
C GLY A 80 8.05 -11.55 4.60
N THR A 81 8.73 -12.59 4.16
CA THR A 81 10.14 -12.50 3.75
C THR A 81 10.23 -12.43 2.23
N ASN A 82 11.22 -11.70 1.72
CA ASN A 82 11.35 -11.48 0.29
C ASN A 82 11.95 -12.70 -0.42
N LEU A 83 11.19 -13.34 -1.31
CA LEU A 83 11.66 -14.50 -2.07
C LEU A 83 12.88 -14.17 -2.94
N ILE A 84 12.98 -12.95 -3.48
CA ILE A 84 14.03 -12.56 -4.44
C ILE A 84 15.42 -12.50 -3.80
N ASP A 85 15.50 -12.17 -2.51
CA ASP A 85 16.76 -12.12 -1.76
C ASP A 85 16.96 -13.35 -0.87
N ASN A 86 16.39 -14.50 -1.28
CA ASN A 86 16.43 -15.76 -0.53
C ASN A 86 15.88 -15.63 0.90
N HIS A 87 14.79 -14.89 1.05
CA HIS A 87 14.09 -14.66 2.33
C HIS A 87 14.94 -13.94 3.39
N SER A 88 15.98 -13.20 2.98
CA SER A 88 16.88 -12.52 3.90
C SER A 88 16.27 -11.25 4.48
N SER A 89 15.46 -10.52 3.70
CA SER A 89 14.77 -9.33 4.18
C SER A 89 13.33 -9.59 4.60
N LYS A 90 12.87 -8.82 5.60
CA LYS A 90 11.53 -8.88 6.18
C LYS A 90 10.76 -7.63 5.84
N TRP A 91 9.54 -7.82 5.34
CA TRP A 91 8.69 -6.73 4.88
C TRP A 91 7.32 -6.79 5.53
N VAL A 92 6.78 -5.64 5.88
CA VAL A 92 5.40 -5.45 6.29
C VAL A 92 4.69 -4.61 5.24
N VAL A 93 3.48 -5.01 4.87
CA VAL A 93 2.69 -4.39 3.81
C VAL A 93 1.36 -3.95 4.37
N ASN A 94 0.91 -2.76 3.98
CA ASN A 94 -0.46 -2.34 4.18
C ASN A 94 -1.01 -1.63 2.95
N MET A 95 -2.27 -1.89 2.61
CA MET A 95 -2.95 -1.17 1.54
C MET A 95 -4.41 -0.92 1.89
N GLY A 96 -4.98 0.09 1.23
CA GLY A 96 -6.37 0.48 1.40
C GLY A 96 -6.56 1.93 1.00
N HIS A 97 -7.23 2.69 1.86
CA HIS A 97 -7.71 4.03 1.54
C HIS A 97 -7.37 5.05 2.63
N LEU A 98 -6.93 6.23 2.24
CA LEU A 98 -6.95 7.42 3.10
C LEU A 98 -8.24 8.19 2.83
N LEU A 99 -9.21 8.11 3.74
CA LEU A 99 -10.48 8.84 3.66
C LEU A 99 -10.32 10.21 4.31
N GLY A 100 -10.61 11.28 3.58
CA GLY A 100 -10.62 12.62 4.17
C GLY A 100 -11.44 13.64 3.40
N ILE A 101 -11.57 14.84 3.96
CA ILE A 101 -12.22 15.97 3.27
C ILE A 101 -11.16 16.79 2.55
N PHE A 102 -11.27 16.90 1.22
CA PHE A 102 -10.31 17.65 0.39
C PHE A 102 -10.53 19.16 0.53
N ASN A 103 -9.86 19.77 1.50
CA ASN A 103 -10.10 21.14 1.96
C ASN A 103 -9.08 22.16 1.44
N ASN A 104 -7.83 21.75 1.21
CA ASN A 104 -6.77 22.60 0.69
C ASN A 104 -6.18 22.01 -0.59
N PRO A 105 -5.56 22.82 -1.47
CA PRO A 105 -5.00 22.34 -2.72
C PRO A 105 -3.97 21.22 -2.51
N PHE A 106 -3.99 20.22 -3.37
CA PHE A 106 -3.05 19.10 -3.38
C PHE A 106 -2.49 18.92 -4.78
N LEU A 107 -1.16 18.96 -4.94
CA LEU A 107 -0.50 18.80 -6.24
C LEU A 107 -1.05 19.73 -7.34
N GLY A 108 -1.40 20.97 -6.96
CA GLY A 108 -1.99 21.96 -7.86
C GLY A 108 -3.49 21.77 -8.16
N ILE A 109 -4.12 20.72 -7.63
CA ILE A 109 -5.56 20.46 -7.79
C ILE A 109 -6.34 21.28 -6.76
N VAL A 110 -7.40 21.96 -7.21
CA VAL A 110 -8.27 22.80 -6.37
C VAL A 110 -9.16 21.94 -5.47
N PRO A 111 -9.33 22.28 -4.18
CA PRO A 111 -10.13 21.49 -3.25
C PRO A 111 -11.62 21.50 -3.59
N THR A 112 -12.26 20.33 -3.51
CA THR A 112 -13.71 20.17 -3.72
C THR A 112 -14.54 20.36 -2.46
N ARG A 113 -13.90 20.37 -1.27
CA ARG A 113 -14.54 20.43 0.05
C ARG A 113 -15.51 19.26 0.30
N LYS A 114 -15.28 18.14 -0.39
CA LYS A 114 -16.04 16.89 -0.26
C LYS A 114 -15.15 15.77 0.27
N ALA A 115 -15.79 14.71 0.75
CA ALA A 115 -15.09 13.47 1.08
C ALA A 115 -14.46 12.88 -0.19
N VAL A 116 -13.23 12.41 -0.06
CA VAL A 116 -12.49 11.68 -1.08
C VAL A 116 -11.75 10.52 -0.44
N MET A 117 -11.51 9.48 -1.23
CA MET A 117 -10.60 8.39 -0.87
C MET A 117 -9.33 8.49 -1.70
N LEU A 118 -8.17 8.34 -1.06
CA LEU A 118 -6.90 8.14 -1.76
C LEU A 118 -6.48 6.69 -1.61
N TRP A 119 -6.37 5.97 -2.72
CA TRP A 119 -5.88 4.60 -2.74
C TRP A 119 -4.38 4.60 -2.54
N TYR A 120 -3.93 3.71 -1.67
CA TYR A 120 -2.51 3.59 -1.41
C TYR A 120 -2.09 2.14 -1.16
N CYS A 121 -0.80 1.87 -1.37
CA CYS A 121 -0.12 0.68 -0.90
C CYS A 121 1.25 1.08 -0.34
N GLU A 122 1.62 0.55 0.82
CA GLU A 122 2.92 0.81 1.44
C GLU A 122 3.61 -0.49 1.83
N PHE A 123 4.93 -0.50 1.66
CA PHE A 123 5.83 -1.59 2.02
C PHE A 123 6.91 -1.02 2.94
N TYR A 124 7.23 -1.73 4.01
CA TYR A 124 8.29 -1.34 4.95
C TYR A 124 9.23 -2.51 5.21
N ARG A 125 10.52 -2.31 4.93
CA ARG A 125 11.59 -3.24 5.31
C ARG A 125 11.97 -3.01 6.76
N VAL A 126 12.02 -4.08 7.54
CA VAL A 126 12.38 -4.01 8.96
C VAL A 126 13.67 -4.78 9.22
N GLU A 127 14.66 -4.08 9.80
CA GLU A 127 15.94 -4.64 10.19
C GLU A 127 16.38 -4.05 11.52
N ASN A 128 16.98 -4.86 12.40
CA ASN A 128 17.46 -4.42 13.71
C ASN A 128 16.41 -3.61 14.52
N ASN A 129 15.15 -4.04 14.44
CA ASN A 129 14.00 -3.38 15.10
C ASN A 129 13.76 -1.92 14.66
N LYS A 130 14.18 -1.58 13.43
CA LYS A 130 13.98 -0.28 12.80
C LYS A 130 13.47 -0.47 11.37
N ILE A 131 12.72 0.51 10.88
CA ILE A 131 12.33 0.58 9.47
C ILE A 131 13.50 1.20 8.69
N THR A 132 14.09 0.44 7.77
CA THR A 132 15.25 0.87 6.96
C THR A 132 14.84 1.34 5.58
N GLU A 133 13.76 0.79 5.02
CA GLU A 133 13.25 1.17 3.71
C GLU A 133 11.73 1.24 3.71
N GLY A 134 11.19 2.17 2.93
CA GLY A 134 9.78 2.30 2.64
C GLY A 134 9.52 2.33 1.14
N ALA A 135 8.36 1.88 0.70
CA ALA A 135 7.79 2.22 -0.59
C ALA A 135 6.35 2.67 -0.42
N PHE A 136 5.93 3.74 -1.10
CA PHE A 136 4.59 4.30 -1.02
C PHE A 136 4.03 4.58 -2.41
N PHE A 137 2.96 3.87 -2.74
CA PHE A 137 2.25 3.99 -4.00
C PHE A 137 0.94 4.71 -3.72
N LEU A 138 0.80 5.94 -4.19
CA LEU A 138 -0.44 6.72 -4.12
C LEU A 138 -1.07 6.77 -5.50
N ASP A 139 -2.31 6.31 -5.64
CA ASP A 139 -3.00 6.35 -6.92
C ASP A 139 -3.59 7.74 -7.19
N ILE A 140 -2.73 8.62 -7.70
CA ILE A 140 -3.09 9.99 -8.08
C ILE A 140 -4.02 9.99 -9.29
N LEU A 141 -3.87 9.04 -10.22
CA LEU A 141 -4.74 8.95 -11.39
C LEU A 141 -6.17 8.62 -10.98
N LYS A 142 -6.36 7.67 -10.08
CA LYS A 142 -7.67 7.33 -9.51
C LYS A 142 -8.26 8.49 -8.71
N PHE A 143 -7.43 9.23 -7.97
CA PHE A 143 -7.87 10.47 -7.32
C PHE A 143 -8.39 11.48 -8.34
N MET A 144 -7.68 11.69 -9.46
CA MET A 144 -8.10 12.62 -10.52
C MET A 144 -9.37 12.16 -11.25
N GLN A 145 -9.53 10.85 -11.47
CA GLN A 145 -10.76 10.26 -12.00
C GLN A 145 -11.95 10.46 -11.05
N GLN A 146 -11.77 10.25 -9.75
CA GLN A 146 -12.79 10.50 -8.73
C GLN A 146 -13.23 11.96 -8.73
N LEU A 147 -12.32 12.90 -9.04
CA LEU A 147 -12.62 14.33 -9.18
C LEU A 147 -13.19 14.71 -10.56
N GLN A 148 -13.29 13.76 -11.50
CA GLN A 148 -13.75 13.99 -12.87
C GLN A 148 -12.94 15.07 -13.61
N LEU A 149 -11.61 15.12 -13.37
CA LEU A 149 -10.75 16.07 -14.07
C LEU A 149 -10.66 15.73 -15.57
N PRO A 150 -10.74 16.73 -16.47
CA PRO A 150 -10.85 16.52 -17.93
C PRO A 150 -9.54 16.10 -18.61
N ILE A 151 -8.60 15.51 -17.85
CA ILE A 151 -7.26 15.14 -18.33
C ILE A 151 -7.04 13.63 -18.35
N ILE A 152 -7.91 12.86 -17.68
CA ILE A 152 -7.89 11.41 -17.77
C ILE A 152 -8.93 10.99 -18.81
N PRO A 153 -8.55 10.25 -19.87
CA PRO A 153 -9.51 9.70 -20.82
C PRO A 153 -10.57 8.86 -20.11
N GLU A 154 -11.77 8.79 -20.70
CA GLU A 154 -12.81 7.89 -20.22
C GLU A 154 -12.32 6.44 -20.27
N SER A 155 -12.48 5.72 -19.16
CA SER A 155 -12.08 4.32 -19.10
C SER A 155 -13.06 3.45 -19.87
N THR A 156 -12.55 2.48 -20.61
CA THR A 156 -13.36 1.39 -21.19
C THR A 156 -13.78 0.35 -20.15
N GLY A 157 -13.15 0.37 -18.97
CA GLY A 157 -13.45 -0.50 -17.84
C GLY A 157 -14.23 0.21 -16.72
N MET A 158 -14.55 -0.53 -15.66
CA MET A 158 -15.23 0.03 -14.50
C MET A 158 -14.30 0.96 -13.71
N VAL A 159 -14.63 2.25 -13.66
CA VAL A 159 -14.04 3.20 -12.71
C VAL A 159 -14.94 3.28 -11.49
N GLY A 160 -14.64 2.48 -10.47
CA GLY A 160 -15.42 2.45 -9.23
C GLY A 160 -14.57 2.29 -7.98
N PHE A 161 -15.25 2.02 -6.87
CA PHE A 161 -14.62 1.67 -5.61
C PHE A 161 -13.98 0.28 -5.69
N ASN A 162 -12.78 0.16 -5.12
CA ASN A 162 -12.00 -1.08 -5.00
C ASN A 162 -12.35 -1.71 -3.65
N PRO A 163 -13.27 -2.69 -3.56
CA PRO A 163 -13.57 -3.29 -2.27
C PRO A 163 -12.37 -4.07 -1.74
N GLY A 164 -12.20 -4.08 -0.42
CA GLY A 164 -11.35 -5.05 0.25
C GLY A 164 -11.84 -6.49 0.01
N PRO A 165 -11.10 -7.50 0.50
CA PRO A 165 -11.49 -8.90 0.35
C PRO A 165 -12.93 -9.13 0.83
N MET A 166 -13.72 -9.89 0.06
CA MET A 166 -15.13 -10.21 0.37
C MET A 166 -15.31 -10.83 1.76
N THR A 167 -14.31 -11.55 2.24
CA THR A 167 -14.24 -12.20 3.56
C THR A 167 -13.98 -11.24 4.71
N HIS A 168 -13.59 -9.99 4.42
CA HIS A 168 -13.18 -8.97 5.39
C HIS A 168 -12.06 -9.42 6.35
N ASP A 169 -11.24 -10.38 5.94
CA ASP A 169 -10.17 -10.97 6.74
C ASP A 169 -8.76 -10.55 6.29
N GLY A 170 -8.64 -9.57 5.39
CA GLY A 170 -7.35 -9.14 4.83
C GLY A 170 -6.35 -8.53 5.85
N LEU A 171 -6.80 -8.26 7.08
CA LEU A 171 -5.98 -7.68 8.14
C LEU A 171 -5.38 -8.78 9.04
N TYR A 172 -4.25 -9.34 8.62
CA TYR A 172 -3.54 -10.38 9.34
C TYR A 172 -2.60 -9.81 10.41
N PHE A 173 -3.17 -9.29 11.51
CA PHE A 173 -2.38 -8.81 12.65
C PHE A 173 -1.64 -9.95 13.37
N ASN A 174 -2.33 -11.07 13.59
CA ASN A 174 -1.81 -12.21 14.33
C ASN A 174 -0.92 -13.12 13.48
N LYS A 175 -0.25 -14.06 14.15
CA LYS A 175 0.50 -15.15 13.53
C LYS A 175 -0.41 -16.00 12.63
N GLN A 176 0.08 -16.36 11.47
CA GLN A 176 -0.61 -17.22 10.50
C GLN A 176 0.07 -18.59 10.41
N PRO A 177 -0.68 -19.67 10.10
CA PRO A 177 -0.09 -20.98 9.86
C PRO A 177 0.91 -20.94 8.70
N GLU A 178 2.06 -21.58 8.89
CA GLU A 178 3.11 -21.57 7.89
C GLU A 178 2.72 -22.30 6.59
N GLU A 179 2.06 -23.43 6.75
CA GLU A 179 1.61 -24.28 5.65
C GLU A 179 0.66 -23.53 4.69
N GLU A 180 -0.25 -22.71 5.23
CA GLU A 180 -1.18 -21.91 4.42
C GLU A 180 -0.46 -20.82 3.61
N GLY A 181 0.55 -20.19 4.21
CA GLY A 181 1.40 -19.23 3.50
C GLY A 181 2.17 -19.90 2.35
N GLN A 182 2.70 -21.10 2.57
CA GLN A 182 3.41 -21.85 1.53
C GLN A 182 2.48 -22.27 0.39
N LYS A 183 1.30 -22.83 0.71
CA LYS A 183 0.28 -23.18 -0.29
C LYS A 183 -0.10 -21.99 -1.16
N THR A 184 -0.28 -20.82 -0.55
CA THR A 184 -0.63 -19.58 -1.26
C THR A 184 0.50 -19.14 -2.19
N LEU A 185 1.75 -19.16 -1.72
CA LEU A 185 2.92 -18.81 -2.53
C LEU A 185 3.08 -19.76 -3.72
N ASP A 186 2.96 -21.07 -3.48
CA ASP A 186 3.08 -22.09 -4.52
C ASP A 186 2.00 -21.92 -5.60
N LEU A 187 0.77 -21.60 -5.20
CA LEU A 187 -0.32 -21.27 -6.13
C LEU A 187 0.01 -20.03 -6.97
N MET A 188 0.43 -18.93 -6.34
CA MET A 188 0.79 -17.70 -7.06
C MET A 188 1.95 -17.93 -8.05
N MET A 189 3.00 -18.62 -7.61
CA MET A 189 4.15 -18.94 -8.46
C MET A 189 3.76 -19.85 -9.63
N ARG A 190 2.90 -20.84 -9.39
CA ARG A 190 2.35 -21.69 -10.46
C ARG A 190 1.58 -20.88 -11.50
N MET A 191 0.72 -19.98 -11.07
CA MET A 191 -0.07 -19.11 -11.96
C MET A 191 0.84 -18.17 -12.77
N ALA A 192 1.80 -17.52 -12.11
CA ALA A 192 2.77 -16.63 -12.75
C ALA A 192 3.64 -17.37 -13.78
N ASN A 193 4.18 -18.53 -13.41
CA ASN A 193 5.00 -19.35 -14.31
C ASN A 193 4.21 -19.85 -15.52
N ARG A 194 2.91 -20.16 -15.36
CA ARG A 194 2.06 -20.52 -16.49
C ARG A 194 1.86 -19.35 -17.44
N LEU A 195 1.57 -18.15 -16.92
CA LEU A 195 1.38 -16.95 -17.74
C LEU A 195 2.65 -16.63 -18.54
N VAL A 196 3.81 -16.66 -17.88
CA VAL A 196 5.11 -16.41 -18.52
C VAL A 196 5.44 -17.49 -19.54
N GLY A 197 5.27 -18.77 -19.19
CA GLY A 197 5.50 -19.90 -20.10
C GLY A 197 4.55 -19.92 -21.30
N GLY A 198 3.36 -19.33 -21.17
CA GLY A 198 2.41 -19.10 -22.26
C GLY A 198 2.69 -17.88 -23.13
N GLY A 199 3.80 -17.16 -22.90
CA GLY A 199 4.16 -15.95 -23.65
C GLY A 199 3.26 -14.75 -23.34
N MET A 200 2.87 -14.59 -22.08
CA MET A 200 1.94 -13.55 -21.60
C MET A 200 0.55 -13.64 -22.27
N LYS A 201 0.14 -14.88 -22.59
CA LYS A 201 -1.19 -15.21 -23.11
C LYS A 201 -1.82 -16.27 -22.24
N THR A 202 -3.15 -16.25 -22.16
CA THR A 202 -3.91 -17.21 -21.35
C THR A 202 -5.20 -17.57 -22.09
N THR A 203 -5.54 -18.86 -22.10
CA THR A 203 -6.81 -19.36 -22.62
C THR A 203 -7.81 -19.61 -21.49
N VAL A 204 -9.10 -19.73 -21.79
CA VAL A 204 -10.11 -20.10 -20.78
C VAL A 204 -9.73 -21.41 -20.07
N PRO A 205 -9.33 -22.50 -20.76
CA PRO A 205 -8.83 -23.71 -20.10
C PRO A 205 -7.60 -23.51 -19.20
N ASP A 206 -6.77 -22.49 -19.46
CA ASP A 206 -5.63 -22.17 -18.58
C ASP A 206 -6.07 -21.43 -17.32
N LEU A 207 -7.12 -20.60 -17.41
CA LEU A 207 -7.69 -19.90 -16.27
C LEU A 207 -8.42 -20.90 -15.35
N GLU A 208 -9.23 -21.78 -15.91
CA GLU A 208 -10.03 -22.77 -15.16
C GLU A 208 -9.20 -23.75 -14.31
N LYS A 209 -7.87 -23.81 -14.52
CA LYS A 209 -6.95 -24.62 -13.71
C LYS A 209 -6.76 -24.08 -12.28
N ASP A 210 -6.75 -22.76 -12.12
CA ASP A 210 -6.42 -22.10 -10.84
C ASP A 210 -7.45 -21.08 -10.37
N TRP A 211 -8.25 -20.52 -11.28
CA TRP A 211 -9.26 -19.54 -10.96
C TRP A 211 -10.62 -20.18 -10.70
N HIS A 212 -11.35 -19.64 -9.72
CA HIS A 212 -12.71 -20.06 -9.46
C HIS A 212 -13.67 -19.56 -10.56
N LYS A 213 -14.79 -20.26 -10.78
CA LYS A 213 -15.75 -19.95 -11.86
C LYS A 213 -16.47 -18.60 -11.68
N ASP A 214 -16.50 -18.08 -10.46
CA ASP A 214 -17.07 -16.77 -10.13
C ASP A 214 -15.99 -15.66 -10.03
N MET A 215 -14.76 -15.93 -10.47
CA MET A 215 -13.71 -14.93 -10.49
C MET A 215 -14.12 -13.75 -11.38
N ILE A 216 -14.01 -12.55 -10.82
CA ILE A 216 -14.23 -11.29 -11.53
C ILE A 216 -12.89 -10.62 -11.73
N TRP A 217 -12.54 -10.38 -12.98
CA TRP A 217 -11.44 -9.48 -13.33
C TRP A 217 -11.98 -8.06 -13.48
N TRP A 218 -11.28 -7.11 -12.90
CA TRP A 218 -11.61 -5.70 -12.95
C TRP A 218 -10.31 -4.89 -12.98
N GLY A 219 -10.18 -4.01 -13.97
CA GLY A 219 -8.97 -3.27 -14.30
C GLY A 219 -9.12 -2.50 -15.60
#